data_AF-L0HE70-F1
#
_entry.id   AF-L0HE70-F1
#
_cell.length_a   1.000
_cell.length_b   1.000
_cell.length_c   1.000
_cell.angle_alpha   90.00
_cell.angle_beta   90.00
_cell.angle_gamma   90.00
#
_symmetry.space_group_name_H-M   'P 1'
#
loop_
_entity.id
_entity.type
_entity.pdbx_description
1 polymer ?
#
loop_
_entity_poly.entity_id
_entity_poly.type
_entity_poly.pdbx_seq_one_letter_code
_entity_poly.pdbx_strand_id
1 'polypeptide(L)'
;MLIKKMQVEHPTTPGKYNGYSTAQIYRQLDWLNKSGIVSKITVEEVKAYGINETNPNAVYLVLTTTDKRKVHLDHLFNTFDEQDSDEKKDTLDEFNVYASSFLLTPDRLDALTQFFTDADEELTSKLLNIFYNHQRFNKIEPSNTCDFLDILHDLLKKYPTGLSIDPNFRRNLIFLLSHYQDPIIIEQIKFDLKHGLLTQYKEQYLEAASIIDQYSEELFECYRELRRKAKPEQRQALLELIKSAVKKSSNPKVRDDNFAALNSSPLPKNLKIKMPRLGGRR
;
A
#
# COMPACT_ATOMS: atom_id res chain seq x y z
N MET A 1 10.33 6.90 2.47
CA MET A 1 11.46 7.13 1.52
C MET A 1 11.52 8.60 1.12
N LEU A 2 12.68 9.26 1.18
CA LEU A 2 12.83 10.70 0.87
C LEU A 2 13.66 10.88 -0.42
N ILE A 3 13.07 10.52 -1.57
CA ILE A 3 13.64 10.86 -2.88
C ILE A 3 13.08 12.22 -3.27
N LYS A 4 13.93 13.24 -3.25
CA LYS A 4 13.52 14.61 -3.54
C LYS A 4 13.87 14.97 -4.98
N LYS A 5 12.86 15.10 -5.83
CA LYS A 5 13.00 15.69 -7.17
C LYS A 5 13.36 17.18 -6.99
N MET A 6 14.53 17.60 -7.47
CA MET A 6 14.86 19.03 -7.49
C MET A 6 14.23 19.67 -8.72
N GLN A 7 13.17 20.44 -8.52
CA GLN A 7 12.76 21.48 -9.47
C GLN A 7 13.42 22.79 -9.05
N VAL A 8 14.19 23.39 -9.96
CA VAL A 8 14.68 24.75 -9.80
C VAL A 8 13.57 25.68 -10.28
N GLU A 9 12.72 26.13 -9.36
CA GLU A 9 11.80 27.22 -9.65
C GLU A 9 12.55 28.56 -9.54
N HIS A 10 12.50 29.35 -10.61
CA HIS A 10 12.96 30.74 -10.57
C HIS A 10 11.88 31.58 -9.85
N PRO A 11 12.16 32.19 -8.68
CA PRO A 11 11.16 33.00 -8.00
C PRO A 11 10.96 34.32 -8.75
N THR A 12 9.72 34.63 -9.13
CA THR A 12 9.34 35.90 -9.77
C THR A 12 9.05 37.05 -8.78
N THR A 13 9.36 36.92 -7.49
CA THR A 13 9.22 38.02 -6.52
C THR A 13 10.34 38.02 -5.46
N PRO A 14 11.00 39.17 -5.19
CA PRO A 14 12.08 39.27 -4.23
C PRO A 14 11.54 39.49 -2.81
N GLY A 15 11.46 38.42 -2.03
CA GLY A 15 11.08 38.47 -0.61
C GLY A 15 11.93 37.53 0.24
N LYS A 16 12.93 38.09 0.95
CA LYS A 16 13.54 37.64 2.22
C LYS A 16 13.76 36.14 2.52
N TYR A 17 14.00 35.32 1.51
CA TYR A 17 14.72 34.05 1.67
C TYR A 17 16.01 34.17 0.86
N ASN A 18 17.16 34.23 1.53
CA ASN A 18 18.44 34.06 0.86
C ASN A 18 18.55 32.59 0.43
N GLY A 19 17.95 32.26 -0.71
CA GLY A 19 18.11 30.96 -1.33
C GLY A 19 19.57 30.71 -1.67
N TYR A 20 20.02 29.46 -1.59
CA TYR A 20 21.34 29.08 -2.09
C TYR A 20 21.41 29.30 -3.60
N SER A 21 22.50 29.89 -4.09
CA SER A 21 22.75 29.94 -5.53
C SER A 21 22.87 28.53 -6.10
N THR A 22 22.50 28.33 -7.36
CA THR A 22 22.66 27.05 -8.08
C THR A 22 24.10 26.55 -7.99
N ALA A 23 25.09 27.44 -8.15
CA ALA A 23 26.51 27.10 -8.02
C ALA A 23 26.88 26.57 -6.62
N GLN A 24 26.34 27.15 -5.55
CA GLN A 24 26.55 26.65 -4.18
C GLN A 24 25.89 25.29 -3.97
N ILE A 25 24.67 25.09 -4.48
CA ILE A 25 23.98 23.80 -4.42
C ILE A 25 24.81 22.73 -5.13
N TYR A 26 25.25 22.96 -6.37
CA TYR A 26 26.05 21.99 -7.11
C TYR A 26 27.39 21.69 -6.44
N ARG A 27 28.08 22.70 -5.88
CA ARG A 27 29.31 22.47 -5.10
C ARG A 27 29.07 21.58 -3.89
N GLN A 28 27.98 21.81 -3.16
CA GLN A 28 27.65 21.01 -1.99
C GLN A 28 27.28 19.57 -2.35
N LEU A 29 26.52 19.39 -3.44
CA LEU A 29 26.18 18.06 -3.95
C LEU A 29 27.42 17.30 -4.44
N ASP A 30 28.35 17.98 -5.11
CA ASP A 30 29.61 17.39 -5.56
C ASP A 30 30.50 16.99 -4.37
N TRP A 31 30.54 17.80 -3.31
CA TRP A 31 31.21 17.45 -2.06
C TRP A 31 30.56 16.24 -1.38
N LEU A 32 29.23 16.19 -1.28
CA LEU A 32 28.49 15.05 -0.71
C LEU A 32 28.75 13.77 -1.51
N ASN A 33 28.86 13.87 -2.83
CA ASN A 33 29.18 12.74 -3.70
C ASN A 33 30.64 12.28 -3.51
N LYS A 34 31.60 13.21 -3.51
CA LYS A 34 33.03 12.93 -3.31
C LYS A 34 33.35 12.37 -1.93
N SER A 35 32.58 12.76 -0.92
CA SER A 35 32.70 12.25 0.46
C SER A 35 31.99 10.90 0.66
N GLY A 36 31.31 10.36 -0.37
CA GLY A 36 30.61 9.09 -0.30
C GLY A 36 29.33 9.12 0.54
N ILE A 37 28.77 10.31 0.83
CA ILE A 37 27.51 10.45 1.58
C ILE A 37 26.31 10.17 0.67
N VAL A 38 26.39 10.63 -0.58
CA VAL A 38 25.40 10.34 -1.63
C VAL A 38 26.04 9.68 -2.83
N SER A 39 25.28 8.85 -3.53
CA SER A 39 25.60 8.30 -4.84
C SER A 39 24.66 8.90 -5.90
N LYS A 40 25.19 9.12 -7.10
CA LYS A 40 24.38 9.41 -8.28
C LYS A 40 23.84 8.10 -8.84
N ILE A 41 22.55 8.05 -9.09
CA ILE A 41 21.89 6.91 -9.75
C ILE A 41 21.25 7.37 -11.07
N THR A 42 21.23 6.45 -12.03
CA THR A 42 20.66 6.60 -13.38
C THR A 42 19.13 6.54 -13.35
N VAL A 43 18.49 6.96 -14.43
CA VAL A 43 17.03 6.90 -14.57
C VAL A 43 16.54 5.44 -14.56
N GLU A 44 17.33 4.52 -15.09
CA GLU A 44 17.06 3.08 -15.05
C GLU A 44 17.08 2.54 -13.61
N GLU A 45 18.09 2.91 -12.81
CA GLU A 45 18.21 2.51 -11.41
C GLU A 45 17.10 3.10 -10.53
N VAL A 46 16.60 4.29 -10.88
CA VAL A 46 15.50 4.95 -10.18
C VAL A 46 14.20 4.15 -10.25
N LYS A 47 13.97 3.40 -11.35
CA LYS A 47 12.83 2.49 -11.45
C LYS A 47 12.88 1.37 -10.41
N ALA A 48 14.08 0.90 -10.05
CA ALA A 48 14.26 -0.11 -9.01
C ALA A 48 13.90 0.38 -7.59
N TYR A 49 13.62 1.67 -7.44
CA TYR A 49 13.07 2.30 -6.24
C TYR A 49 11.57 2.60 -6.36
N GLY A 50 10.90 2.11 -7.41
CA GLY A 50 9.46 2.31 -7.66
C GLY A 50 9.11 3.69 -8.22
N ILE A 51 10.09 4.44 -8.75
CA ILE A 51 9.87 5.78 -9.31
C ILE A 51 9.88 5.73 -10.84
N ASN A 52 8.77 6.14 -11.44
CA ASN A 52 8.64 6.32 -12.89
C ASN A 52 9.11 7.73 -13.29
N GLU A 53 10.37 7.88 -13.71
CA GLU A 53 10.87 9.10 -14.32
C GLU A 53 10.79 9.04 -15.85
N THR A 54 10.31 10.14 -16.45
CA THR A 54 10.12 10.29 -17.90
C THR A 54 11.20 11.17 -18.54
N ASN A 55 11.92 11.96 -17.74
CA ASN A 55 13.03 12.77 -18.20
C ASN A 55 14.36 11.98 -18.19
N PRO A 56 14.94 11.63 -19.37
CA PRO A 56 16.20 10.89 -19.44
C PRO A 56 17.41 11.68 -18.92
N ASN A 57 17.30 13.00 -18.80
CA ASN A 57 18.38 13.87 -18.31
C ASN A 57 18.31 14.13 -16.81
N ALA A 58 17.37 13.52 -16.09
CA ALA A 58 17.26 13.68 -14.65
C ALA A 58 18.42 12.97 -13.94
N VAL A 59 19.04 13.65 -12.98
CA VAL A 59 20.07 13.08 -12.11
C VAL A 59 19.50 12.92 -10.72
N TYR A 60 19.57 11.70 -10.21
CA TYR A 60 19.06 11.35 -8.88
C TYR A 60 20.22 11.13 -7.93
N LEU A 61 19.98 11.52 -6.68
CA LEU A 61 20.93 11.33 -5.59
C LEU A 61 20.27 10.49 -4.50
N VAL A 62 20.98 9.45 -4.08
CA VAL A 62 20.56 8.56 -3.00
C VAL A 62 21.64 8.57 -1.93
N LEU A 63 21.25 8.44 -0.66
CA LEU A 63 22.23 8.23 0.41
C LEU A 63 22.90 6.87 0.21
N THR A 64 24.22 6.81 0.32
CA THR A 64 24.98 5.57 0.17
C THR A 64 24.52 4.48 1.16
N THR A 65 24.01 4.88 2.33
CA THR A 65 23.42 3.96 3.31
C THR A 65 22.12 3.33 2.81
N THR A 66 21.28 4.07 2.09
CA THR A 66 20.06 3.55 1.46
C THR A 66 20.40 2.56 0.36
N ASP A 67 21.44 2.84 -0.43
CA ASP A 67 21.90 1.94 -1.49
C ASP A 67 22.40 0.60 -0.91
N LYS A 68 23.26 0.65 0.11
CA LYS A 68 23.72 -0.55 0.83
C LYS A 68 22.57 -1.37 1.42
N ARG A 69 21.57 -0.71 2.00
CA ARG A 69 20.37 -1.37 2.52
C ARG A 69 19.58 -2.05 1.41
N LYS A 70 19.40 -1.37 0.28
CA LYS A 70 18.74 -1.96 -0.89
C LYS A 70 19.48 -3.21 -1.36
N VAL A 71 20.80 -3.16 -1.52
CA VAL A 71 21.61 -4.32 -1.91
C VAL A 71 21.44 -5.49 -0.92
N HIS A 72 21.42 -5.21 0.38
CA HIS A 72 21.19 -6.23 1.40
C HIS A 72 19.80 -6.88 1.28
N LEU A 73 18.74 -6.07 1.15
CA LEU A 73 17.38 -6.57 1.06
C LEU A 73 17.10 -7.26 -0.27
N ASP A 74 17.71 -6.80 -1.36
CA ASP A 74 17.69 -7.46 -2.66
C ASP A 74 18.40 -8.83 -2.57
N HIS A 75 19.53 -8.93 -1.86
CA HIS A 75 20.18 -10.20 -1.59
C HIS A 75 19.26 -11.15 -0.81
N LEU A 76 18.71 -10.70 0.32
CA LEU A 76 17.78 -11.51 1.13
C LEU A 76 16.59 -12.01 0.32
N PHE A 77 16.01 -11.15 -0.53
CA PHE A 77 14.92 -11.54 -1.41
C PHE A 77 15.33 -12.60 -2.43
N ASN A 78 16.50 -12.43 -3.06
CA ASN A 78 16.99 -13.35 -4.08
C ASN A 78 17.33 -14.74 -3.52
N THR A 79 17.72 -14.83 -2.25
CA THR A 79 17.98 -16.10 -1.57
C THR A 79 16.76 -16.64 -0.83
N PHE A 80 15.62 -15.94 -0.84
CA PHE A 80 14.46 -16.27 -0.01
C PHE A 80 13.88 -17.64 -0.32
N ASP A 81 13.90 -18.09 -1.57
CA ASP A 81 13.35 -19.40 -1.96
C ASP A 81 14.16 -20.57 -1.36
N GLU A 82 15.48 -20.42 -1.34
CA GLU A 82 16.46 -21.41 -0.88
C GLU A 82 16.54 -21.54 0.65
N GLN A 83 16.00 -20.57 1.38
CA GLN A 83 16.00 -20.51 2.84
C GLN A 83 15.07 -21.56 3.47
N ASP A 84 15.45 -22.02 4.66
CA ASP A 84 14.56 -22.82 5.49
C ASP A 84 13.42 -21.97 6.11
N SER A 85 12.50 -22.63 6.85
CA SER A 85 11.33 -21.94 7.41
C SER A 85 11.71 -20.82 8.40
N ASP A 86 12.72 -21.04 9.23
CA ASP A 86 13.11 -20.08 10.25
C ASP A 86 13.89 -18.92 9.63
N GLU A 87 14.78 -19.20 8.67
CA GLU A 87 15.48 -18.19 7.88
C GLU A 87 14.51 -17.31 7.05
N LYS A 88 13.42 -17.90 6.51
CA LYS A 88 12.35 -17.14 5.84
C LYS A 88 11.67 -16.19 6.82
N LYS A 89 11.33 -16.65 8.03
CA LYS A 89 10.71 -15.80 9.05
C LYS A 89 11.61 -14.63 9.44
N ASP A 90 12.89 -14.90 9.68
CA ASP A 90 13.89 -13.88 10.00
C ASP A 90 14.05 -12.87 8.87
N THR A 91 14.03 -13.34 7.61
CA THR A 91 14.09 -12.45 6.44
C THR A 91 12.86 -11.54 6.33
N LEU A 92 11.66 -12.06 6.59
CA LEU A 92 10.44 -11.24 6.61
C LEU A 92 10.45 -10.21 7.76
N ASP A 93 11.05 -10.54 8.90
CA ASP A 93 11.24 -9.58 9.99
C ASP A 93 12.20 -8.46 9.59
N GLU A 94 13.31 -8.78 8.92
CA GLU A 94 14.24 -7.77 8.41
C GLU A 94 13.56 -6.87 7.36
N PHE A 95 12.70 -7.41 6.49
CA PHE A 95 11.87 -6.59 5.60
C PHE A 95 10.96 -5.63 6.37
N ASN A 96 10.34 -6.09 7.47
CA ASN A 96 9.50 -5.24 8.31
C ASN A 96 10.29 -4.13 9.02
N VAL A 97 11.52 -4.41 9.47
CA VAL A 97 12.43 -3.40 10.06
C VAL A 97 12.64 -2.22 9.09
N TYR A 98 12.72 -2.50 7.79
CA TYR A 98 12.94 -1.48 6.76
C TYR A 98 11.71 -1.08 5.96
N ALA A 99 10.49 -1.50 6.34
CA ALA A 99 9.26 -1.28 5.58
C ALA A 99 8.96 0.20 5.22
N SER A 100 9.47 1.15 5.99
CA SER A 100 9.34 2.60 5.70
C SER A 100 10.28 3.12 4.59
N SER A 101 11.32 2.35 4.27
CA SER A 101 12.44 2.74 3.41
C SER A 101 12.69 1.79 2.24
N PHE A 102 12.18 0.56 2.32
CA PHE A 102 12.24 -0.45 1.27
C PHE A 102 10.84 -0.80 0.80
N LEU A 103 10.66 -0.89 -0.51
CA LEU A 103 9.41 -1.18 -1.17
C LEU A 103 9.58 -2.45 -2.00
N LEU A 104 8.78 -3.46 -1.71
CA LEU A 104 8.64 -4.57 -2.64
C LEU A 104 7.83 -4.10 -3.85
N THR A 105 8.31 -4.40 -5.05
CA THR A 105 7.57 -4.16 -6.28
C THR A 105 6.41 -5.16 -6.39
N PRO A 106 5.38 -4.86 -7.20
CA PRO A 106 4.27 -5.79 -7.47
C PRO A 106 4.73 -7.23 -7.79
N ASP A 107 5.69 -7.39 -8.70
CA ASP A 107 6.21 -8.72 -9.08
C ASP A 107 6.93 -9.45 -7.93
N ARG A 108 7.53 -8.71 -7.01
CA ARG A 108 8.15 -9.30 -5.82
C ARG A 108 7.11 -9.73 -4.79
N LEU A 109 6.00 -9.00 -4.69
CA LEU A 109 4.86 -9.44 -3.91
C LEU A 109 4.26 -10.72 -4.52
N ASP A 110 4.13 -10.79 -5.85
CA ASP A 110 3.66 -12.02 -6.53
C ASP A 110 4.57 -13.21 -6.20
N ALA A 111 5.89 -13.04 -6.25
CA ALA A 111 6.83 -14.11 -5.90
C ALA A 111 6.73 -14.57 -4.43
N LEU A 112 6.23 -13.72 -3.52
CA LEU A 112 6.01 -14.13 -2.12
C LEU A 112 4.74 -14.99 -1.96
N THR A 113 3.81 -14.96 -2.91
CA THR A 113 2.52 -15.64 -2.78
C THR A 113 2.66 -17.17 -2.76
N GLN A 114 3.64 -17.72 -3.48
CA GLN A 114 3.88 -19.18 -3.55
C GLN A 114 4.18 -19.80 -2.17
N PHE A 115 4.73 -19.03 -1.23
CA PHE A 115 5.13 -19.51 0.08
C PHE A 115 3.96 -19.70 1.05
N PHE A 116 2.74 -19.27 0.72
CA PHE A 116 1.57 -19.53 1.57
C PHE A 116 1.15 -21.01 1.59
N THR A 117 1.48 -21.78 0.55
CA THR A 117 1.02 -23.17 0.39
C THR A 117 1.57 -24.08 1.50
N ASP A 118 2.86 -23.94 1.81
CA ASP A 118 3.59 -24.82 2.75
C ASP A 118 3.98 -24.12 4.05
N ALA A 119 3.51 -22.88 4.27
CA ALA A 119 3.85 -22.10 5.45
C ALA A 119 3.17 -22.64 6.72
N ASP A 120 3.93 -22.65 7.81
CA ASP A 120 3.38 -22.76 9.17
C ASP A 120 2.59 -21.48 9.54
N GLU A 121 1.92 -21.49 10.70
CA GLU A 121 1.09 -20.35 11.14
C GLU A 121 1.91 -19.05 11.24
N GLU A 122 3.15 -19.14 11.72
CA GLU A 122 3.99 -17.97 11.96
C GLU A 122 4.45 -17.34 10.65
N LEU A 123 4.96 -18.16 9.72
CA LEU A 123 5.35 -17.72 8.39
C LEU A 123 4.14 -17.15 7.63
N THR A 124 2.97 -17.81 7.74
CA THR A 124 1.71 -17.32 7.16
C THR A 124 1.33 -15.93 7.68
N SER A 125 1.42 -15.70 8.99
CA SER A 125 1.15 -14.40 9.61
C SER A 125 2.12 -13.32 9.11
N LYS A 126 3.43 -13.61 9.12
CA LYS A 126 4.46 -12.67 8.66
C LYS A 126 4.28 -12.30 7.19
N LEU A 127 4.00 -13.27 6.33
CA LEU A 127 3.68 -13.04 4.92
C LEU A 127 2.46 -12.11 4.78
N LEU A 128 1.32 -12.45 5.41
CA LEU A 128 0.11 -11.63 5.34
C LEU A 128 0.36 -10.19 5.81
N ASN A 129 1.18 -10.01 6.86
CA ASN A 129 1.56 -8.69 7.37
C ASN A 129 2.37 -7.88 6.37
N ILE A 130 3.27 -8.52 5.58
CA ILE A 130 3.99 -7.85 4.49
C ILE A 130 3.01 -7.29 3.45
N PHE A 131 2.06 -8.10 2.97
CA PHE A 131 1.04 -7.64 2.00
C PHE A 131 0.15 -6.54 2.59
N TYR A 132 -0.31 -6.72 3.83
CA TYR A 132 -1.11 -5.71 4.54
C TYR A 132 -0.38 -4.37 4.63
N ASN A 133 0.90 -4.38 5.05
CA ASN A 133 1.68 -3.16 5.23
C ASN A 133 1.92 -2.44 3.89
N HIS A 134 2.36 -3.19 2.87
CA HIS A 134 2.60 -2.64 1.54
C HIS A 134 1.31 -2.04 0.95
N GLN A 135 0.17 -2.70 1.14
CA GLN A 135 -1.08 -2.16 0.64
C GLN A 135 -1.60 -0.99 1.45
N ARG A 136 -1.54 -1.06 2.78
CA ARG A 136 -2.08 -0.02 3.66
C ARG A 136 -1.30 1.27 3.54
N PHE A 137 0.02 1.20 3.61
CA PHE A 137 0.90 2.37 3.76
C PHE A 137 1.57 2.80 2.45
N ASN A 138 1.87 1.84 1.56
CA ASN A 138 2.67 2.11 0.37
C ASN A 138 1.81 2.15 -0.90
N LYS A 139 0.55 1.66 -0.84
CA LYS A 139 -0.39 1.57 -1.97
C LYS A 139 0.17 0.73 -3.12
N ILE A 140 0.88 -0.35 -2.77
CA ILE A 140 1.46 -1.29 -3.71
C ILE A 140 0.72 -2.62 -3.59
N GLU A 141 0.21 -3.08 -4.72
CA GLU A 141 -0.53 -4.32 -4.88
C GLU A 141 0.33 -5.34 -5.64
N PRO A 142 0.11 -6.66 -5.46
CA PRO A 142 0.67 -7.68 -6.33
C PRO A 142 0.19 -7.49 -7.78
N SER A 143 1.02 -7.80 -8.78
CA SER A 143 0.60 -7.66 -10.19
C SER A 143 -0.48 -8.69 -10.54
N ASN A 144 -0.46 -9.86 -9.90
CA ASN A 144 -1.45 -10.91 -10.10
C ASN A 144 -2.51 -10.91 -8.98
N THR A 145 -3.48 -10.01 -9.10
CA THR A 145 -4.55 -9.85 -8.11
C THR A 145 -5.44 -11.09 -7.98
N CYS A 146 -5.68 -11.83 -9.06
CA CYS A 146 -6.55 -13.00 -9.04
C CYS A 146 -5.96 -14.12 -8.17
N ASP A 147 -4.71 -14.51 -8.44
CA ASP A 147 -4.05 -15.58 -7.67
C ASP A 147 -3.88 -15.16 -6.20
N PHE A 148 -3.61 -13.88 -5.94
CA PHE A 148 -3.55 -13.38 -4.58
C PHE A 148 -4.89 -13.46 -3.86
N LEU A 149 -6.02 -13.14 -4.53
CA LEU A 149 -7.35 -13.28 -3.95
C LEU A 149 -7.70 -14.73 -3.63
N ASP A 150 -7.35 -15.67 -4.50
CA ASP A 150 -7.55 -17.11 -4.25
C ASP A 150 -6.82 -17.54 -2.98
N ILE A 151 -5.59 -17.07 -2.76
CA ILE A 151 -4.84 -17.30 -1.52
C ILE A 151 -5.56 -16.70 -0.31
N LEU A 152 -6.06 -15.45 -0.41
CA LEU A 152 -6.80 -14.85 0.70
C LEU A 152 -8.08 -15.63 1.03
N HIS A 153 -8.77 -16.18 0.03
CA HIS A 153 -9.94 -17.04 0.23
C HIS A 153 -9.55 -18.33 0.96
N ASP A 154 -8.47 -18.99 0.52
CA ASP A 154 -7.97 -20.20 1.15
C ASP A 154 -7.53 -19.96 2.60
N LEU A 155 -6.86 -18.83 2.89
CA LEU A 155 -6.50 -18.44 4.25
C LEU A 155 -7.74 -18.18 5.11
N LEU A 156 -8.77 -17.53 4.57
CA LEU A 156 -10.01 -17.27 5.30
C LEU A 156 -10.75 -18.56 5.63
N LYS A 157 -10.77 -19.50 4.69
CA LYS A 157 -11.35 -20.83 4.86
C LYS A 157 -10.58 -21.69 5.86
N LYS A 158 -9.24 -21.62 5.83
CA LYS A 158 -8.34 -22.36 6.73
C LYS A 158 -8.38 -21.80 8.16
N TYR A 159 -8.45 -20.48 8.30
CA TYR A 159 -8.40 -19.77 9.58
C TYR A 159 -9.59 -18.80 9.76
N PRO A 160 -10.83 -19.31 9.80
CA PRO A 160 -12.03 -18.45 9.84
C PRO A 160 -12.10 -17.59 11.10
N THR A 161 -11.47 -18.02 12.20
CA THR A 161 -11.38 -17.27 13.47
C THR A 161 -10.08 -16.49 13.63
N GLY A 162 -9.19 -16.53 12.64
CA GLY A 162 -7.82 -16.04 12.72
C GLY A 162 -6.84 -17.07 13.29
N LEU A 163 -5.57 -16.66 13.38
CA LEU A 163 -4.50 -17.45 13.98
C LEU A 163 -4.42 -17.20 15.48
N SER A 164 -4.06 -18.25 16.24
CA SER A 164 -3.92 -18.14 17.70
C SER A 164 -2.74 -17.25 18.10
N ILE A 165 -1.66 -17.30 17.32
CA ILE A 165 -0.42 -16.57 17.54
C ILE A 165 -0.50 -15.08 17.13
N ASP A 166 -1.46 -14.72 16.26
CA ASP A 166 -1.58 -13.36 15.72
C ASP A 166 -3.04 -12.87 15.77
N PRO A 167 -3.39 -12.03 16.77
CA PRO A 167 -4.74 -11.49 16.91
C PRO A 167 -5.15 -10.53 15.78
N ASN A 168 -4.20 -10.00 15.01
CA ASN A 168 -4.47 -9.09 13.90
C ASN A 168 -4.62 -9.82 12.57
N PHE A 169 -4.26 -11.10 12.47
CA PHE A 169 -4.27 -11.87 11.24
C PHE A 169 -5.61 -11.74 10.49
N ARG A 170 -6.71 -12.05 11.19
CA ARG A 170 -8.06 -11.96 10.62
C ARG A 170 -8.43 -10.55 10.19
N ARG A 171 -8.08 -9.54 10.99
CA ARG A 171 -8.34 -8.14 10.66
C ARG A 171 -7.59 -7.72 9.39
N ASN A 172 -6.33 -8.13 9.26
CA ASN A 172 -5.50 -7.82 8.10
C ASN A 172 -6.00 -8.53 6.85
N LEU A 173 -6.46 -9.78 6.99
CA LEU A 173 -7.09 -10.55 5.93
C LEU A 173 -8.39 -9.88 5.45
N ILE A 174 -9.29 -9.51 6.36
CA ILE A 174 -10.53 -8.78 6.04
C ILE A 174 -10.23 -7.41 5.42
N PHE A 175 -9.18 -6.72 5.87
CA PHE A 175 -8.76 -5.46 5.25
C PHE A 175 -8.34 -5.66 3.79
N LEU A 176 -7.51 -6.67 3.51
CA LEU A 176 -7.04 -6.96 2.16
C LEU A 176 -8.19 -7.37 1.25
N LEU A 177 -9.07 -8.28 1.68
CA LEU A 177 -10.28 -8.66 0.95
C LEU A 177 -11.20 -7.45 0.71
N SER A 178 -11.33 -6.58 1.72
CA SER A 178 -12.14 -5.38 1.61
C SER A 178 -11.59 -4.40 0.60
N HIS A 179 -10.26 -4.30 0.49
CA HIS A 179 -9.62 -3.43 -0.48
C HIS A 179 -10.05 -3.80 -1.91
N TYR A 180 -10.09 -5.10 -2.21
CA TYR A 180 -10.51 -5.63 -3.51
C TYR A 180 -12.04 -5.74 -3.69
N GLN A 181 -12.84 -5.19 -2.77
CA GLN A 181 -14.31 -5.26 -2.79
C GLN A 181 -14.86 -6.71 -2.82
N ASP A 182 -14.16 -7.64 -2.15
CA ASP A 182 -14.51 -9.05 -2.22
C ASP A 182 -15.74 -9.41 -1.38
N PRO A 183 -16.81 -9.98 -1.98
CA PRO A 183 -18.04 -10.30 -1.27
C PRO A 183 -17.91 -11.51 -0.32
N ILE A 184 -16.81 -12.28 -0.35
CA ILE A 184 -16.57 -13.38 0.59
C ILE A 184 -16.64 -12.93 2.06
N ILE A 185 -16.41 -11.63 2.31
CA ILE A 185 -16.58 -11.02 3.63
C ILE A 185 -18.01 -11.18 4.15
N ILE A 186 -19.03 -11.11 3.29
CA ILE A 186 -20.43 -11.30 3.68
C ILE A 186 -20.68 -12.74 4.10
N GLU A 187 -20.10 -13.71 3.39
CA GLU A 187 -20.15 -15.12 3.77
C GLU A 187 -19.46 -15.36 5.12
N GLN A 188 -18.35 -14.67 5.38
CA GLN A 188 -17.69 -14.73 6.69
C GLN A 188 -18.55 -14.13 7.82
N ILE A 189 -19.25 -13.02 7.56
CA ILE A 189 -20.20 -12.44 8.52
C ILE A 189 -21.33 -13.45 8.82
N LYS A 190 -21.88 -14.11 7.79
CA LYS A 190 -22.90 -15.16 7.97
C LYS A 190 -22.35 -16.35 8.75
N PHE A 191 -21.11 -16.76 8.48
CA PHE A 191 -20.43 -17.80 9.23
C PHE A 191 -20.35 -17.43 10.73
N ASP A 192 -19.90 -16.22 11.05
CA ASP A 192 -19.81 -15.74 12.43
C ASP A 192 -21.18 -15.70 13.12
N LEU A 193 -22.21 -15.22 12.42
CA LEU A 193 -23.58 -15.18 12.94
C LEU A 193 -24.11 -16.57 13.29
N LYS A 194 -23.81 -17.55 12.43
CA LYS A 194 -24.23 -18.94 12.64
C LYS A 194 -23.58 -19.51 13.90
N HIS A 195 -22.29 -19.23 14.11
CA HIS A 195 -21.48 -19.77 15.20
C HIS A 195 -21.47 -18.90 16.46
N GLY A 196 -22.16 -17.76 16.46
CA GLY A 196 -22.23 -16.87 17.62
C GLY A 196 -21.01 -15.98 17.82
N LEU A 197 -20.14 -15.87 16.81
CA LEU A 197 -18.84 -15.21 16.89
C LEU A 197 -18.89 -13.72 16.54
N LEU A 198 -20.00 -13.23 15.95
CA LEU A 198 -20.04 -11.87 15.41
C LEU A 198 -19.82 -10.82 16.51
N THR A 199 -20.35 -11.03 17.71
CA THR A 199 -20.16 -10.12 18.86
C THR A 199 -18.68 -9.90 19.18
N GLN A 200 -17.85 -10.92 19.02
CA GLN A 200 -16.41 -10.86 19.27
C GLN A 200 -15.66 -10.17 18.12
N TYR A 201 -16.05 -10.42 16.88
CA TYR A 201 -15.27 -10.02 15.70
C TYR A 201 -15.83 -8.82 14.92
N LYS A 202 -16.98 -8.26 15.31
CA LYS A 202 -17.66 -7.15 14.59
C LYS A 202 -16.73 -5.98 14.23
N GLU A 203 -15.82 -5.60 15.12
CA GLU A 203 -14.91 -4.46 14.91
C GLU A 203 -13.90 -4.71 13.77
N GLN A 204 -13.58 -5.98 13.49
CA GLN A 204 -12.64 -6.33 12.43
C GLN A 204 -13.22 -6.09 11.03
N TYR A 205 -14.55 -6.06 10.91
CA TYR A 205 -15.26 -5.80 9.64
C TYR A 205 -15.44 -4.32 9.32
N LEU A 206 -15.06 -3.39 10.19
CA LEU A 206 -15.29 -1.97 9.95
C LEU A 206 -14.53 -1.44 8.74
N GLU A 207 -13.43 -2.07 8.31
CA GLU A 207 -12.76 -1.68 7.07
C GLU A 207 -13.57 -2.06 5.82
N ALA A 208 -14.46 -3.05 5.93
CA ALA A 208 -15.36 -3.53 4.86
C ALA A 208 -16.70 -2.79 4.77
N ALA A 209 -16.75 -1.54 5.25
CA ALA A 209 -17.97 -0.77 5.34
C ALA A 209 -18.70 -0.61 3.99
N SER A 210 -17.98 -0.43 2.87
CA SER A 210 -18.58 -0.31 1.53
C SER A 210 -19.31 -1.58 1.11
N ILE A 211 -18.70 -2.75 1.36
CA ILE A 211 -19.27 -4.05 1.01
C ILE A 211 -20.50 -4.32 1.89
N ILE A 212 -20.41 -4.04 3.19
CA ILE A 212 -21.54 -4.21 4.11
C ILE A 212 -22.75 -3.37 3.69
N ASP A 213 -22.51 -2.13 3.23
CA ASP A 213 -23.57 -1.24 2.73
C ASP A 213 -24.18 -1.78 1.42
N GLN A 214 -23.34 -2.24 0.49
CA GLN A 214 -23.76 -2.85 -0.78
C GLN A 214 -24.63 -4.10 -0.56
N TYR A 215 -24.33 -4.92 0.44
CA TYR A 215 -25.06 -6.16 0.76
C TYR A 215 -26.04 -5.97 1.93
N SER A 216 -26.48 -4.74 2.18
CA SER A 216 -27.35 -4.40 3.31
C SER A 216 -28.71 -5.14 3.31
N GLU A 217 -29.30 -5.37 2.14
CA GLU A 217 -30.56 -6.13 2.02
C GLU A 217 -30.38 -7.59 2.47
N GLU A 218 -29.29 -8.23 2.03
CA GLU A 218 -28.97 -9.61 2.39
C GLU A 218 -28.66 -9.75 3.89
N LEU A 219 -27.93 -8.79 4.46
CA LEU A 219 -27.69 -8.74 5.90
C LEU A 219 -28.98 -8.43 6.69
N PHE A 220 -29.91 -7.68 6.12
CA PHE A 220 -31.22 -7.47 6.71
C PHE A 220 -32.04 -8.77 6.76
N GLU A 221 -31.94 -9.63 5.76
CA GLU A 221 -32.54 -10.98 5.81
C GLU A 221 -31.99 -11.80 6.98
N CYS A 222 -30.66 -11.82 7.14
CA CYS A 222 -30.01 -12.45 8.29
C CYS A 222 -30.54 -11.88 9.62
N TYR A 223 -30.73 -10.56 9.72
CA TYR A 223 -31.33 -9.91 10.89
C TYR A 223 -32.75 -10.43 11.18
N ARG A 224 -33.60 -10.58 10.15
CA ARG A 224 -34.97 -11.11 10.30
C ARG A 224 -34.95 -12.56 10.78
N GLU A 225 -34.04 -13.38 10.26
CA GLU A 225 -33.88 -14.76 10.69
C GLU A 225 -33.47 -14.88 12.16
N LEU A 226 -32.51 -14.06 12.61
CA LEU A 226 -32.04 -14.08 13.99
C LEU A 226 -33.16 -13.72 14.98
N ARG A 227 -34.10 -12.85 14.58
CA ARG A 227 -35.31 -12.57 15.36
C ARG A 227 -36.20 -13.82 15.49
N ARG A 228 -36.43 -14.57 14.40
CA ARG A 228 -37.22 -15.81 14.43
C ARG A 228 -36.56 -16.89 15.27
N LYS A 229 -35.23 -16.99 15.20
CA LYS A 229 -34.40 -17.96 15.95
C LYS A 229 -34.15 -17.55 17.42
N ALA A 230 -34.77 -16.47 17.90
CA ALA A 230 -34.59 -15.95 19.26
C ALA A 230 -33.11 -15.76 19.68
N LYS A 231 -32.26 -15.24 18.77
CA LYS A 231 -30.83 -14.92 19.02
C LYS A 231 -30.62 -13.41 19.17
N PRO A 232 -31.03 -12.77 20.30
CA PRO A 232 -31.04 -11.32 20.44
C PRO A 232 -29.65 -10.67 20.39
N GLU A 233 -28.62 -11.33 20.95
CA GLU A 233 -27.25 -10.81 21.00
C GLU A 233 -26.63 -10.70 19.60
N GLN A 234 -26.68 -11.79 18.81
CA GLN A 234 -26.17 -11.80 17.43
C GLN A 234 -26.92 -10.80 16.55
N ARG A 235 -28.24 -10.69 16.76
CA ARG A 235 -29.07 -9.72 16.06
C ARG A 235 -28.64 -8.29 16.36
N GLN A 236 -28.33 -8.00 17.63
CA GLN A 236 -27.86 -6.68 18.05
C GLN A 236 -26.46 -6.38 17.49
N ALA A 237 -25.54 -7.34 17.56
CA ALA A 237 -24.20 -7.21 16.98
C ALA A 237 -24.24 -6.91 15.47
N LEU A 238 -25.12 -7.60 14.73
CA LEU A 238 -25.32 -7.34 13.30
C LEU A 238 -25.86 -5.93 13.03
N LEU A 239 -26.86 -5.49 13.80
CA LEU A 239 -27.42 -4.16 13.66
C LEU A 239 -26.38 -3.06 13.94
N GLU A 240 -25.55 -3.26 14.96
CA GLU A 240 -24.45 -2.34 15.29
C GLU A 240 -23.40 -2.30 14.18
N LEU A 241 -23.03 -3.46 13.64
CA LEU A 241 -22.10 -3.54 12.52
C LEU A 241 -22.63 -2.77 11.30
N ILE A 242 -23.88 -3.02 10.89
CA ILE A 242 -24.51 -2.32 9.76
C ILE A 242 -24.57 -0.82 10.02
N LYS A 243 -25.00 -0.38 11.21
CA LYS A 243 -25.04 1.05 11.57
C LYS A 243 -23.66 1.70 11.48
N SER A 244 -22.62 1.03 11.98
CA SER A 244 -21.25 1.53 11.94
C SER A 244 -20.71 1.58 10.51
N ALA A 245 -21.02 0.57 9.69
CA ALA A 245 -20.65 0.53 8.28
C ALA A 245 -21.32 1.66 7.49
N VAL A 246 -22.63 1.83 7.60
CA VAL A 246 -23.38 2.92 6.96
C VAL A 246 -22.86 4.27 7.39
N LYS A 247 -22.60 4.49 8.69
CA LYS A 247 -22.02 5.75 9.18
C LYS A 247 -20.64 6.02 8.58
N LYS A 248 -19.83 4.97 8.36
CA LYS A 248 -18.48 5.10 7.77
C LYS A 248 -18.53 5.30 6.25
N SER A 249 -19.47 4.66 5.53
CA SER A 249 -19.66 4.86 4.09
C SER A 249 -20.23 6.24 3.76
N SER A 250 -21.14 6.76 4.58
CA SER A 250 -21.82 8.05 4.39
C SER A 250 -21.05 9.29 4.88
N ASN A 251 -19.88 9.11 5.50
CA ASN A 251 -19.02 10.21 5.95
C ASN A 251 -17.76 10.28 5.07
N PRO A 252 -17.78 11.01 3.93
CA PRO A 252 -16.68 11.01 2.96
C PRO A 252 -15.40 11.72 3.46
N LYS A 253 -15.45 12.38 4.63
CA LYS A 253 -14.25 12.96 5.26
C LYS A 253 -13.37 11.85 5.82
N VAL A 254 -12.57 11.24 4.94
CA VAL A 254 -11.26 10.59 5.13
C VAL A 254 -10.81 9.84 3.84
N ARG A 255 -11.52 9.95 2.70
CA ARG A 255 -11.13 9.24 1.46
C ARG A 255 -11.17 10.02 0.14
N ASP A 256 -10.96 11.34 0.18
CA ASP A 256 -10.78 12.16 -1.03
C ASP A 256 -9.39 12.81 -1.09
N ASP A 257 -8.35 12.00 -1.31
CA ASP A 257 -7.14 12.47 -2.02
C ASP A 257 -7.11 11.94 -3.48
N ASN A 258 -8.13 11.20 -3.93
CA ASN A 258 -8.03 10.32 -5.09
C ASN A 258 -8.94 10.65 -6.31
N PHE A 259 -9.49 11.85 -6.44
CA PHE A 259 -10.22 12.21 -7.68
C PHE A 259 -9.82 13.52 -8.38
N ALA A 260 -8.84 14.28 -7.86
CA ALA A 260 -8.40 15.54 -8.50
C ALA A 260 -7.07 15.42 -9.29
N ALA A 261 -6.33 14.31 -9.19
CA ALA A 261 -5.00 14.21 -9.82
C ALA A 261 -4.99 13.71 -11.27
N LEU A 262 -6.14 13.27 -11.82
CA LEU A 262 -6.19 12.68 -13.17
C LEU A 262 -6.97 13.48 -14.22
N ASN A 263 -7.65 14.58 -13.89
CA ASN A 263 -8.36 15.40 -14.89
C ASN A 263 -8.57 16.87 -14.46
N SER A 264 -7.50 17.62 -14.19
CA SER A 264 -7.54 19.09 -14.33
C SER A 264 -6.15 19.71 -14.18
N SER A 265 -5.42 19.84 -15.30
CA SER A 265 -4.57 21.01 -15.49
C SER A 265 -5.20 21.82 -16.61
N PRO A 266 -5.87 22.96 -16.33
CA PRO A 266 -6.16 23.91 -17.38
C PRO A 266 -4.82 24.47 -17.87
N LEU A 267 -4.55 24.29 -19.16
CA LEU A 267 -3.45 24.95 -19.87
C LEU A 267 -3.36 26.42 -19.41
N PRO A 268 -2.17 26.91 -19.00
CA PRO A 268 -2.01 28.33 -18.71
C PRO A 268 -2.28 29.13 -19.99
N LYS A 269 -3.41 29.87 -19.98
CA LYS A 269 -3.91 30.70 -21.10
C LYS A 269 -3.04 31.91 -21.47
N ASN A 270 -1.78 31.99 -21.02
CA ASN A 270 -0.93 33.16 -21.31
C ASN A 270 0.54 32.75 -21.54
N LEU A 271 0.83 32.19 -22.72
CA LEU A 271 2.17 32.23 -23.30
C LEU A 271 2.07 32.94 -24.65
N LYS A 272 2.28 34.27 -24.64
CA LYS A 272 2.58 35.04 -25.85
C LYS A 272 3.93 34.56 -26.36
N ILE A 273 3.91 33.64 -27.32
CA ILE A 273 5.09 33.23 -28.07
C ILE A 273 5.50 34.43 -28.95
N LYS A 274 6.57 35.14 -28.55
CA LYS A 274 7.31 35.98 -29.49
C LYS A 274 8.14 35.05 -30.36
N MET A 275 7.74 34.86 -31.61
CA MET A 275 8.57 34.16 -32.60
C MET A 275 9.82 34.99 -32.93
N PRO A 276 11.02 34.39 -32.98
CA PRO A 276 12.19 35.04 -33.54
C PRO A 276 12.00 35.23 -35.05
N ARG A 277 12.23 36.46 -35.54
CA ARG A 277 12.28 36.75 -36.97
C ARG A 277 13.47 35.99 -37.57
N LEU A 278 13.18 35.05 -38.47
CA LEU A 278 14.19 34.48 -39.36
C LEU A 278 14.74 35.62 -40.23
N GLY A 279 16.02 35.94 -40.01
CA GLY A 279 16.76 36.84 -40.86
C GLY A 279 16.91 36.23 -42.25
N GLY A 280 16.24 36.82 -43.23
CA GLY A 280 16.55 36.59 -44.63
C GLY A 280 17.90 37.23 -44.95
N ARG A 281 18.85 36.42 -45.42
CA ARG A 281 19.95 36.89 -46.27
C ARG A 281 19.55 36.63 -47.72
N ARG A 282 19.43 37.70 -48.50
CA ARG A 282 19.87 37.71 -49.89
C ARG A 282 21.33 38.14 -49.88
#